data_AF-A0AAV2SW73-F1
#
_entry.id   AF-A0AAV2SW73-F1
#
_cell.length_a   1.000
_cell.length_b   1.000
_cell.length_c   1.000
_cell.angle_alpha   90.00
_cell.angle_beta   90.00
_cell.angle_gamma   90.00
#
_symmetry.space_group_name_H-M   'P 1'
#
loop_
_entity.id
_entity.type
_entity.pdbx_description
1 polymer ?
#
loop_
_entity_poly.entity_id
_entity_poly.type
_entity_poly.pdbx_seq_one_letter_code
_entity_poly.pdbx_strand_id
1 'polypeptide(L)'
;MVRCDLIEDCGQSMNPMVDIGQVEGGFVMGFGLMTSEKLRYDIESGIKLTAGTWDYHPPVAQDIPADFRVTLLPNSYNNGGVLRSKAVG
;
A
#
# COMPACT_ATOMS: atom_id res chain seq x y z
N MET A 1 11.85 5.80 6.98
CA MET A 1 11.63 4.48 7.62
C MET A 1 12.85 3.60 7.35
N VAL A 2 13.36 2.82 8.32
CA VAL A 2 14.63 2.08 8.14
C VAL A 2 14.43 0.77 7.38
N ARG A 3 13.45 -0.05 7.79
CA ARG A 3 13.19 -1.36 7.17
C ARG A 3 11.73 -1.77 7.32
N CYS A 4 11.21 -2.50 6.35
CA CYS A 4 9.91 -3.16 6.42
C CYS A 4 9.94 -4.53 5.71
N ASP A 5 9.39 -5.56 6.35
CA ASP A 5 9.29 -6.93 5.83
C ASP A 5 7.81 -7.33 5.80
N LEU A 6 7.29 -7.71 4.62
CA LEU A 6 5.92 -8.14 4.41
C LEU A 6 5.88 -9.56 3.84
N ILE A 7 4.91 -10.33 4.31
CA ILE A 7 4.54 -11.62 3.74
C ILE A 7 3.05 -11.57 3.41
N GLU A 8 2.69 -11.70 2.14
CA GLU A 8 1.30 -11.66 1.66
C GLU A 8 0.86 -13.00 1.09
N ASP A 9 -0.34 -13.43 1.44
CA ASP A 9 -0.95 -14.63 0.88
C ASP A 9 -1.80 -14.29 -0.36
N CYS A 10 -1.20 -14.47 -1.52
CA CYS A 10 -1.84 -14.31 -2.84
C CYS A 10 -2.29 -15.64 -3.48
N GLY A 11 -2.28 -16.75 -2.74
CA GLY A 11 -2.43 -18.07 -3.35
C GLY A 11 -1.35 -18.34 -4.41
N GLN A 12 -1.71 -19.01 -5.51
CA GLN A 12 -0.85 -19.16 -6.67
C GLN A 12 -0.93 -17.90 -7.54
N SER A 13 -0.01 -16.97 -7.32
CA SER A 13 0.10 -15.72 -8.09
C SER A 13 0.12 -16.00 -9.61
N MET A 14 -0.72 -15.26 -10.35
CA MET A 14 -0.73 -15.31 -11.81
C MET A 14 0.45 -14.56 -12.41
N ASN A 15 0.83 -13.45 -11.78
CA ASN A 15 1.99 -12.66 -12.15
C ASN A 15 2.64 -12.08 -10.87
N PRO A 16 3.70 -12.74 -10.36
CA PRO A 16 4.32 -12.34 -9.10
C PRO A 16 4.82 -10.89 -9.10
N MET A 17 5.27 -10.37 -10.25
CA MET A 17 5.77 -9.00 -10.36
C MET A 17 4.66 -7.97 -10.18
N VAL A 18 3.47 -8.25 -10.70
CA VAL A 18 2.30 -7.36 -10.55
C VAL A 18 1.78 -7.44 -9.12
N ASP A 19 1.65 -8.64 -8.57
CA ASP A 19 1.13 -8.84 -7.22
C ASP A 19 2.05 -8.20 -6.18
N ILE A 20 3.38 -8.34 -6.32
CA ILE A 20 4.34 -7.62 -5.47
C ILE A 20 4.16 -6.11 -5.58
N GLY A 21 4.05 -5.56 -6.79
CA GLY A 21 3.83 -4.13 -6.99
C GLY A 21 2.52 -3.62 -6.37
N GLN A 22 1.45 -4.44 -6.37
CA GLN A 22 0.21 -4.13 -5.67
C GLN A 22 0.38 -4.13 -4.15
N VAL A 23 1.08 -5.10 -3.59
CA VAL A 23 1.38 -5.14 -2.14
C VAL A 23 2.22 -3.93 -1.73
N GLU A 24 3.26 -3.60 -2.48
CA GLU A 24 4.12 -2.44 -2.23
C GLU A 24 3.33 -1.13 -2.30
N GLY A 25 2.54 -0.94 -3.37
CA GLY A 25 1.71 0.24 -3.54
C GLY A 25 0.65 0.37 -2.46
N GLY A 26 -0.06 -0.71 -2.15
CA GLY A 26 -1.07 -0.77 -1.09
C GLY A 26 -0.48 -0.44 0.28
N PHE A 27 0.70 -0.99 0.59
CA PHE A 27 1.42 -0.67 1.81
C PHE A 27 1.80 0.81 1.90
N VAL A 28 2.40 1.38 0.85
CA VAL A 28 2.82 2.79 0.84
C VAL A 28 1.62 3.73 0.97
N MET A 29 0.50 3.44 0.29
CA MET A 29 -0.74 4.21 0.43
C MET A 29 -1.30 4.14 1.87
N GLY A 30 -1.35 2.95 2.47
CA GLY A 30 -1.79 2.78 3.85
C GLY A 30 -0.85 3.46 4.86
N PHE A 31 0.45 3.42 4.60
CA PHE A 31 1.46 4.10 5.40
C PHE A 31 1.28 5.63 5.36
N GLY A 32 1.05 6.20 4.18
CA GLY A 32 0.75 7.61 3.99
C GLY A 32 -0.48 8.06 4.75
N LEU A 33 -1.58 7.31 4.59
CA LEU A 33 -2.85 7.53 5.30
C LEU A 33 -2.65 7.63 6.83
N MET A 34 -1.79 6.80 7.40
CA MET A 34 -1.59 6.74 8.86
C MET A 34 -0.58 7.76 9.38
N THR A 35 0.27 8.34 8.53
CA THR A 35 1.45 9.11 8.99
C THR A 35 1.51 10.53 8.44
N SER A 36 1.46 10.70 7.12
CA SER A 36 1.71 11.98 6.44
C SER A 36 0.44 12.67 5.94
N GLU A 37 -0.53 11.89 5.46
CA GLU A 37 -1.74 12.39 4.82
C GLU A 37 -2.75 12.87 5.86
N LYS A 38 -2.88 14.19 6.01
CA LYS A 38 -3.83 14.81 6.93
C LYS A 38 -4.82 15.66 6.17
N LEU A 39 -6.10 15.41 6.39
CA LEU A 39 -7.17 16.26 5.88
C LEU A 39 -7.52 17.30 6.94
N ARG A 40 -7.46 18.58 6.56
CA ARG A 40 -7.89 19.68 7.43
C ARG A 40 -9.04 20.42 6.79
N TYR A 41 -10.00 20.76 7.64
CA TYR A 41 -11.18 21.51 7.28
C TYR A 41 -11.28 22.73 8.19
N ASP A 42 -11.78 23.82 7.64
CA ASP A 42 -12.19 24.97 8.42
C ASP A 42 -13.38 24.60 9.31
N ILE A 43 -13.34 24.97 10.59
CA ILE A 43 -14.32 24.53 11.59
C ILE A 43 -15.68 25.22 11.39
N GLU A 44 -15.67 26.46 10.90
CA GLU A 44 -16.88 27.28 10.77
C GLU A 44 -17.56 27.09 9.41
N SER A 45 -16.79 27.13 8.34
CA SER A 45 -17.29 27.04 6.96
C SER A 45 -17.32 25.62 6.39
N GLY A 46 -16.60 24.67 7.01
CA GLY A 46 -16.46 23.30 6.51
C GLY A 46 -15.60 23.17 5.24
N ILE A 47 -14.97 24.25 4.79
CA ILE A 47 -14.15 24.25 3.57
C ILE A 47 -12.87 23.42 3.81
N LYS A 48 -12.50 22.58 2.84
CA LYS A 48 -11.24 21.82 2.88
C LYS A 48 -10.06 22.75 2.72
N LEU A 49 -9.21 22.82 3.75
CA LEU A 49 -7.98 23.61 3.76
C LEU A 49 -6.85 22.90 3.01
N THR A 50 -6.79 21.57 3.08
CA THR A 50 -5.80 20.75 2.39
C THR A 50 -6.25 20.44 0.95
N ALA A 51 -6.28 21.47 0.11
CA ALA A 51 -6.81 21.39 -1.26
C ALA A 51 -5.75 21.10 -2.34
N GLY A 52 -4.47 21.33 -2.05
CA GLY A 52 -3.36 21.08 -2.97
C GLY A 52 -2.23 20.29 -2.34
N THR A 53 -1.25 19.91 -3.16
CA THR A 53 -0.05 19.14 -2.75
C THR A 53 0.90 19.91 -1.82
N TRP A 54 0.69 21.22 -1.68
CA TRP A 54 1.40 22.04 -0.71
C TRP A 54 0.91 21.85 0.72
N ASP A 55 -0.36 21.51 0.89
CA ASP A 55 -1.00 21.36 2.19
C ASP A 55 -1.35 19.89 2.49
N TYR A 56 -1.38 19.04 1.45
CA TYR A 56 -1.58 17.61 1.53
C TYR A 56 -0.33 16.88 1.04
N HIS A 57 0.28 16.09 1.93
CA HIS A 57 1.57 15.43 1.67
C HIS A 57 1.39 13.91 1.50
N PRO A 58 1.17 13.44 0.26
CA PRO A 58 1.23 12.00 -0.02
C PRO A 58 2.66 11.50 0.13
N PRO A 59 2.86 10.19 0.39
CA PRO A 59 4.18 9.57 0.42
C PRO A 59 4.95 9.83 -0.86
N VAL A 60 6.21 10.21 -0.71
CA VAL A 60 7.17 10.34 -1.82
C VAL A 60 8.25 9.28 -1.70
N ALA A 61 9.14 9.20 -2.68
CA ALA A 61 10.21 8.18 -2.72
C ALA A 61 11.10 8.15 -1.46
N GLN A 62 11.23 9.28 -0.74
CA GLN A 62 12.03 9.36 0.49
C GLN A 62 11.30 8.78 1.72
N ASP A 63 9.99 8.61 1.66
CA ASP A 63 9.19 8.08 2.77
C ASP A 63 9.18 6.54 2.78
N ILE A 64 9.47 5.93 1.62
CA ILE A 64 9.56 4.48 1.43
C ILE A 64 10.71 3.91 2.31
N PRO A 65 10.53 2.72 2.93
CA PRO A 65 11.61 2.08 3.69
C PRO A 65 12.88 1.90 2.85
N ALA A 66 14.04 2.20 3.44
CA ALA A 66 15.33 2.01 2.76
C ALA A 66 15.62 0.52 2.46
N ASP A 67 15.17 -0.38 3.33
CA ASP A 67 15.14 -1.83 3.10
C ASP A 67 13.68 -2.29 3.09
N PHE A 68 13.12 -2.52 1.89
CA PHE A 68 11.73 -2.92 1.71
C PHE A 68 11.67 -4.31 1.08
N ARG A 69 11.12 -5.28 1.82
CA ARG A 69 11.10 -6.69 1.41
C ARG A 69 9.67 -7.19 1.40
N VAL A 70 9.21 -7.62 0.22
CA VAL A 70 7.90 -8.25 0.04
C VAL A 70 8.11 -9.68 -0.42
N THR A 71 7.49 -10.63 0.27
CA THR A 71 7.51 -12.05 -0.08
C THR A 71 6.08 -12.55 -0.21
N LEU A 72 5.79 -13.27 -1.29
CA LEU A 72 4.51 -13.95 -1.45
C LEU A 72 4.58 -15.31 -0.72
N LEU A 73 3.55 -15.65 0.04
CA LEU A 73 3.51 -16.89 0.82
C LEU A 73 3.63 -18.11 -0.10
N PRO A 74 4.72 -18.91 0.01
CA PRO A 74 4.93 -20.04 -0.90
C PRO A 74 3.94 -21.17 -0.58
N ASN A 75 3.59 -21.94 -1.63
CA ASN A 75 2.72 -23.12 -1.54
C ASN A 75 1.32 -22.85 -0.93
N SER A 76 0.83 -21.61 -1.03
CA SER A 76 -0.56 -21.30 -0.73
C SER A 76 -1.42 -21.59 -1.95
N TYR A 77 -2.31 -22.59 -1.86
CA TYR A 77 -3.18 -22.97 -2.97
C TYR A 77 -4.64 -22.65 -2.64
N ASN A 78 -5.24 -21.75 -3.42
CA ASN A 78 -6.65 -21.42 -3.28
C ASN A 78 -7.52 -22.30 -4.21
N ASN A 79 -8.07 -23.39 -3.71
CA ASN A 79 -8.87 -24.32 -4.54
C ASN A 79 -10.16 -23.69 -5.13
N GLY A 80 -10.64 -22.57 -4.58
CA GLY A 80 -11.78 -21.83 -5.12
C GLY A 80 -11.41 -20.71 -6.08
N GLY A 81 -10.12 -20.36 -6.19
CA GLY A 81 -9.62 -19.28 -7.04
C GLY A 81 -9.37 -19.73 -8.47
N VAL A 82 -9.58 -18.82 -9.43
CA VAL A 82 -9.18 -19.04 -10.83
C VAL A 82 -7.66 -19.28 -10.86
N LEU A 83 -7.21 -20.38 -11.46
CA LEU A 83 -5.79 -20.77 -11.46
C LEU A 83 -5.16 -20.87 -10.06
N ARG A 84 -5.97 -21.11 -9.03
CA ARG A 84 -5.56 -21.14 -7.61
C ARG A 84 -5.04 -19.83 -7.05
N SER A 85 -5.29 -18.70 -7.72
CA SER A 85 -4.90 -17.37 -7.28
C SER A 85 -5.82 -16.81 -6.20
N LYS A 86 -5.37 -15.74 -5.56
CA LYS A 86 -6.16 -14.88 -4.67
C LYS A 86 -5.90 -13.44 -5.08
N ALA A 87 -6.94 -12.61 -5.01
CA ALA A 87 -6.83 -11.21 -5.39
C ALA A 87 -5.85 -10.46 -4.47
N VAL A 88 -5.05 -9.57 -5.06
CA VAL A 88 -4.09 -8.68 -4.40
C VAL A 88 -4.36 -7.26 -4.91
N GLY A 89 -4.41 -6.29 -3.98
CA GLY A 89 -4.80 -4.91 -4.25
C GLY A 89 -6.16 -4.55 -3.69
#